data_AF-A0A816AT65-F1
#
_entry.id   AF-A0A816AT65-F1
#
_cell.length_a   1.000
_cell.length_b   1.000
_cell.length_c   1.000
_cell.angle_alpha   90.00
_cell.angle_beta   90.00
_cell.angle_gamma   90.00
#
_symmetry.space_group_name_H-M   'P 1'
#
loop_
_entity.id
_entity.type
_entity.pdbx_description
1 polymer ?
#
loop_
_entity_poly.entity_id
_entity_poly.type
_entity_poly.pdbx_seq_one_letter_code
_entity_poly.pdbx_strand_id
1 'polypeptide(L)'
;INESTGHSPAFLMYGRELKLPLDLMYGPETDVLDELKSSEEVRAYTERLKAIIASAHQSVRENLEIAQQGQKFLYDRHRQIAPELGGGILLPEYSGNYSSVHRTIRYCKTCQIN
;
A
#
# COMPACT_ATOMS: atom_id res chain seq x y z
N ILE A 1 -0.16 -3.65 -6.51
CA ILE A 1 -0.14 -3.38 -5.06
C ILE A 1 1.10 -2.57 -4.73
N ASN A 2 1.04 -1.64 -3.78
CA ASN A 2 2.21 -0.87 -3.36
C ASN A 2 3.01 -1.68 -2.33
N GLU A 3 4.33 -1.73 -2.51
CA GLU A 3 5.25 -2.52 -1.68
C GLU A 3 5.32 -2.07 -0.22
N SER A 4 5.21 -0.76 0.04
CA SER A 4 5.29 -0.21 1.41
C SER A 4 3.96 -0.24 2.14
N THR A 5 2.84 -0.12 1.42
CA THR A 5 1.51 -0.07 2.04
C THR A 5 0.78 -1.43 2.01
N GLY A 6 1.20 -2.35 1.14
CA GLY A 6 0.59 -3.67 0.96
C GLY A 6 -0.76 -3.66 0.22
N HIS A 7 -1.28 -2.49 -0.15
CA HIS A 7 -2.63 -2.33 -0.71
C HIS A 7 -2.61 -1.68 -2.10
N SER A 8 -3.68 -1.86 -2.86
CA SER A 8 -3.95 -1.10 -4.08
C SER A 8 -4.40 0.32 -3.74
N PRO A 9 -4.00 1.36 -4.49
CA PRO A 9 -4.54 2.71 -4.32
C PRO A 9 -6.07 2.76 -4.46
N ALA A 10 -6.63 2.00 -5.39
CA ALA A 10 -8.07 1.90 -5.58
C ALA A 10 -8.77 1.39 -4.30
N PHE A 11 -8.23 0.32 -3.71
CA PHE A 11 -8.75 -0.24 -2.47
C PHE A 11 -8.69 0.74 -1.29
N LEU A 12 -7.60 1.52 -1.17
CA LEU A 12 -7.49 2.51 -0.09
C LEU A 12 -8.48 3.66 -0.22
N MET A 13 -8.80 4.06 -1.45
CA MET A 13 -9.72 5.18 -1.69
C MET A 13 -11.20 4.75 -1.65
N TYR A 14 -11.50 3.53 -2.10
CA TYR A 14 -12.88 3.10 -2.33
C TYR A 14 -13.29 1.86 -1.52
N GLY A 15 -12.38 1.24 -0.77
CA GLY A 15 -12.64 0.00 -0.03
C GLY A 15 -12.86 -1.22 -0.92
N ARG A 16 -12.60 -1.09 -2.22
CA ARG A 16 -12.77 -2.12 -3.26
C ARG A 16 -11.88 -1.83 -4.46
N GLU A 17 -11.66 -2.83 -5.29
CA GLU A 17 -11.03 -2.62 -6.59
C GLU A 17 -12.02 -1.97 -7.57
N LEU A 18 -11.48 -1.18 -8.48
CA LEU A 18 -12.26 -0.57 -9.55
C LEU A 18 -12.61 -1.65 -10.59
N LYS A 19 -13.89 -1.69 -10.99
CA LYS A 19 -14.32 -2.53 -12.11
C LYS A 19 -13.76 -1.96 -13.40
N LEU A 20 -13.11 -2.78 -14.20
CA LEU A 20 -12.66 -2.40 -15.54
C LEU A 20 -13.88 -2.34 -16.48
N PRO A 21 -13.81 -1.59 -17.59
CA PRO A 21 -14.90 -1.56 -18.57
C PRO A 21 -15.31 -2.96 -19.05
N LEU A 22 -14.35 -3.88 -19.17
CA LEU A 22 -14.60 -5.28 -19.53
C LEU A 22 -15.43 -6.01 -18.46
N ASP A 23 -15.17 -5.74 -17.18
CA ASP A 23 -15.93 -6.33 -16.06
C ASP A 23 -17.35 -5.79 -15.99
N LEU A 24 -17.59 -4.57 -16.48
CA LEU A 24 -18.95 -4.02 -16.58
C LEU A 24 -19.73 -4.65 -17.73
N MET A 25 -19.05 -5.01 -18.83
CA MET A 25 -19.69 -5.59 -20.02
C MET A 25 -19.95 -7.10 -19.90
N TYR A 26 -19.05 -7.82 -19.24
CA TYR A 26 -19.06 -9.29 -19.19
C TYR A 26 -18.94 -9.86 -17.78
N GLY A 27 -18.76 -9.01 -16.77
CA GLY A 27 -18.71 -9.46 -15.38
C GLY A 27 -20.09 -9.82 -14.86
N PRO A 28 -20.15 -10.54 -13.74
CA PRO A 28 -21.42 -10.85 -13.11
C PRO A 28 -22.13 -9.56 -12.69
N GLU A 29 -23.43 -9.47 -12.97
CA GLU A 29 -24.34 -8.37 -12.57
C GLU A 29 -24.58 -8.35 -11.04
N THR A 30 -23.57 -8.65 -10.24
CA THR A 30 -23.57 -8.43 -8.79
C THR A 30 -23.10 -7.01 -8.53
N ASP A 31 -23.82 -6.02 -9.05
CA ASP A 31 -23.79 -4.73 -8.40
C ASP A 31 -24.62 -4.87 -7.14
N VAL A 32 -23.91 -5.06 -6.02
CA VAL A 32 -24.49 -5.03 -4.68
C VAL A 32 -25.47 -3.87 -4.55
N LEU A 33 -25.20 -2.72 -5.18
CA LEU A 33 -26.09 -1.56 -5.20
C LEU A 33 -27.47 -1.81 -5.85
N ASP A 34 -27.56 -2.66 -6.87
CA ASP A 34 -28.83 -3.03 -7.51
C ASP A 34 -29.63 -4.05 -6.68
N GLU A 35 -28.97 -4.78 -5.79
CA GLU A 35 -29.59 -5.71 -4.85
C GLU A 35 -30.05 -5.05 -3.54
N LEU A 36 -29.52 -3.87 -3.18
CA LEU A 36 -29.93 -3.12 -1.98
C LEU A 36 -31.27 -2.43 -2.22
N LYS A 37 -32.36 -3.14 -1.94
CA LYS A 37 -33.73 -2.66 -2.19
C LYS A 37 -34.26 -1.77 -1.07
N SER A 38 -33.65 -1.84 0.12
CA SER A 38 -34.07 -1.08 1.30
C SER A 38 -33.02 -0.07 1.77
N SER A 39 -33.49 1.01 2.39
CA SER A 39 -32.65 2.04 3.02
C SER A 39 -31.73 1.47 4.11
N GLU A 40 -32.18 0.45 4.83
CA GLU A 40 -31.39 -0.21 5.88
C GLU A 40 -30.22 -1.01 5.30
N GLU A 41 -30.43 -1.73 4.20
CA GLU A 41 -29.39 -2.46 3.50
C GLU A 41 -28.33 -1.49 2.94
N VAL A 42 -28.75 -0.37 2.36
CA VAL A 42 -27.83 0.70 1.90
C VAL A 42 -27.00 1.22 3.07
N ARG A 43 -27.63 1.52 4.21
CA ARG A 43 -26.91 1.99 5.40
C ARG A 43 -25.88 0.95 5.87
N ALA A 44 -26.28 -0.31 6.01
CA ALA A 44 -25.40 -1.40 6.42
C ALA A 44 -24.21 -1.58 5.46
N TYR A 45 -24.45 -1.48 4.14
CA TYR A 45 -23.39 -1.50 3.13
C TYR A 45 -22.41 -0.34 3.31
N THR A 46 -22.90 0.88 3.50
CA THR A 46 -22.02 2.05 3.69
C THR A 46 -21.21 1.97 4.98
N GLU A 47 -21.78 1.46 6.06
CA GLU A 47 -21.08 1.25 7.33
C GLU A 47 -19.98 0.21 7.18
N ARG A 48 -20.28 -0.91 6.51
CA ARG A 48 -19.29 -1.95 6.18
C ARG A 48 -18.15 -1.37 5.34
N LEU A 49 -18.45 -0.57 4.33
CA LEU A 49 -17.44 0.00 3.45
C LEU A 49 -16.52 0.98 4.22
N LYS A 50 -17.10 1.81 5.09
CA LYS A 50 -16.33 2.70 5.97
C LYS A 50 -15.40 1.90 6.90
N ALA A 51 -15.89 0.80 7.48
CA ALA A 51 -15.10 -0.06 8.34
C ALA A 51 -13.92 -0.69 7.59
N ILE A 52 -14.13 -1.15 6.34
CA ILE A 52 -13.06 -1.70 5.48
C ILE A 52 -11.99 -0.65 5.19
N ILE A 53 -12.38 0.57 4.81
CA ILE A 53 -11.44 1.64 4.51
C ILE A 53 -10.64 2.01 5.77
N ALA A 54 -11.32 2.11 6.93
CA ALA A 54 -10.67 2.41 8.20
C ALA A 54 -9.65 1.33 8.59
N SER A 55 -9.99 0.05 8.48
CA SER A 55 -9.07 -1.04 8.79
C SER A 55 -7.89 -1.09 7.83
N ALA A 56 -8.12 -0.88 6.52
CA ALA A 56 -7.06 -0.82 5.53
C ALA A 56 -6.07 0.32 5.85
N HIS A 57 -6.55 1.51 6.19
CA HIS A 57 -5.69 2.62 6.59
C HIS A 57 -4.90 2.34 7.86
N GLN A 58 -5.48 1.61 8.82
CA GLN A 58 -4.77 1.20 10.02
C GLN A 58 -3.59 0.27 9.67
N SER A 59 -3.83 -0.77 8.86
CA SER A 59 -2.76 -1.65 8.38
C SER A 59 -1.69 -0.91 7.56
N VAL A 60 -2.09 0.10 6.78
CA VAL A 60 -1.13 0.93 6.04
C VAL A 60 -0.23 1.73 6.99
N ARG A 61 -0.76 2.28 8.09
CA ARG A 61 0.05 3.01 9.09
C ARG A 61 1.10 2.09 9.70
N GLU A 62 0.69 0.90 10.13
CA GLU A 62 1.59 -0.11 10.71
C GLU A 62 2.70 -0.52 9.72
N ASN A 63 2.34 -0.80 8.46
CA ASN A 63 3.29 -1.16 7.43
C ASN A 63 4.27 -0.02 7.11
N LEU A 64 3.77 1.22 7.05
CA LEU A 64 4.61 2.39 6.80
C LEU A 64 5.57 2.64 7.96
N GLU A 65 5.17 2.46 9.21
CA GLU A 65 6.07 2.60 10.36
C GLU A 65 7.21 1.59 10.29
N ILE A 66 6.92 0.33 9.96
CA ILE A 66 7.95 -0.71 9.79
C ILE A 66 8.87 -0.37 8.61
N ALA A 67 8.31 0.02 7.47
CA ALA A 67 9.08 0.39 6.28
C ALA A 67 9.99 1.59 6.55
N GLN A 68 9.48 2.62 7.23
CA GLN A 68 10.23 3.82 7.62
C GLN A 68 11.38 3.47 8.57
N GLN A 69 11.15 2.63 9.57
CA GLN A 69 12.21 2.18 10.48
C GLN A 69 13.31 1.42 9.74
N GLY A 70 12.94 0.52 8.82
CA GLY A 70 13.89 -0.19 7.97
C GLY A 70 14.69 0.74 7.06
N GLN A 71 14.02 1.67 6.38
CA GLN A 71 14.67 2.66 5.52
C GLN A 71 15.63 3.56 6.31
N LYS A 72 15.20 4.05 7.49
CA LYS A 72 16.04 4.84 8.38
C LYS A 72 17.28 4.06 8.81
N PHE A 73 17.13 2.81 9.24
CA PHE A 73 18.26 1.97 9.64
C PHE A 73 19.27 1.77 8.50
N LEU A 74 18.79 1.50 7.29
CA LEU A 74 19.65 1.34 6.12
C LEU A 74 20.37 2.65 5.76
N TYR A 75 19.66 3.77 5.83
CA TYR A 75 20.21 5.10 5.60
C TYR A 75 21.30 5.45 6.62
N ASP A 76 21.02 5.28 7.92
CA ASP A 76 21.95 5.55 9.01
C ASP A 76 23.20 4.67 8.90
N ARG A 77 23.05 3.38 8.57
CA ARG A 77 24.16 2.46 8.29
C ARG A 77 25.02 2.95 7.12
N HIS A 78 24.40 3.39 6.04
CA HIS A 78 25.14 3.87 4.86
C HIS A 78 25.92 5.15 5.18
N ARG A 79 25.34 6.08 5.95
CA ARG A 79 26.04 7.28 6.45
C ARG A 79 27.22 6.96 7.36
N GLN A 80 27.13 5.95 8.22
CA GLN A 80 28.25 5.56 9.08
C GLN A 80 29.44 5.00 8.28
N ILE A 81 29.18 4.38 7.12
CA ILE A 81 30.22 3.82 6.25
C ILE A 81 30.87 4.92 5.38
N ALA A 82 30.18 6.04 5.14
CA ALA A 82 30.69 7.20 4.41
C ALA A 82 30.78 8.43 5.33
N PRO A 83 31.86 8.56 6.14
CA PRO A 83 32.01 9.73 6.99
C PRO A 83 32.01 11.00 6.14
N GLU A 84 31.14 11.92 6.55
CA GLU A 84 30.75 13.17 5.92
C GLU A 84 31.92 13.89 5.22
N LEU A 85 31.93 13.90 3.87
CA LEU A 85 32.57 14.97 3.13
C LEU A 85 31.69 16.20 3.34
N GLY A 86 32.04 16.98 4.36
CA GLY A 86 31.29 18.16 4.78
C GLY A 86 31.12 19.16 3.64
N GLY A 87 29.89 19.64 3.49
CA GLY A 87 29.57 20.83 2.70
C GLY A 87 28.53 20.59 1.62
N GLY A 88 27.33 21.14 1.86
CA GLY A 88 26.32 21.36 0.82
C GLY A 88 25.41 20.14 0.56
N ILE A 89 24.11 20.33 0.76
CA ILE A 89 23.08 19.42 0.30
C ILE A 89 23.13 19.43 -1.23
N LEU A 90 23.91 18.52 -1.82
CA LEU A 90 23.59 17.94 -3.10
C LEU A 90 22.91 16.63 -2.78
N LEU A 91 21.57 16.61 -2.86
CA LEU A 91 20.88 15.35 -3.11
C LEU A 91 21.61 14.74 -4.31
N PRO A 92 22.26 13.56 -4.19
CA PRO A 92 22.85 12.95 -5.36
C PRO A 92 21.70 12.77 -6.34
N GLU A 93 21.85 13.33 -7.54
CA GLU A 93 20.94 13.07 -8.64
C GLU A 93 20.74 11.55 -8.65
N TYR A 94 19.52 11.15 -8.32
CA TYR A 94 19.07 9.78 -8.20
C TYR A 94 19.00 9.22 -9.64
N SER A 95 20.17 9.10 -10.27
CA SER A 95 20.33 8.50 -11.58
C SER A 95 20.22 7.00 -11.39
N GLY A 96 19.10 6.48 -11.85
CA GLY A 96 18.67 5.12 -11.62
C GLY A 96 19.74 4.10 -12.00
N ASN A 97 19.96 3.18 -11.06
CA ASN A 97 20.12 1.77 -11.41
C ASN A 97 19.22 0.96 -10.48
N TYR A 98 17.93 0.99 -10.79
CA TYR A 98 16.84 0.25 -10.12
C TYR A 98 16.96 -1.28 -10.29
N SER A 99 18.09 -1.80 -10.76
CA SER A 99 18.31 -3.20 -11.17
C SER A 99 19.24 -3.99 -10.24
N SER A 100 19.85 -3.39 -9.21
CA SER A 100 20.88 -4.08 -8.40
C SER A 100 20.64 -4.09 -6.89
N VAL A 101 19.61 -3.44 -6.35
CA VAL A 101 19.23 -3.59 -4.92
C VAL A 101 18.28 -4.77 -4.69
N HIS A 102 17.86 -5.45 -5.75
CA HIS A 102 16.93 -6.58 -5.69
C HIS A 102 17.52 -7.88 -5.13
N ARG A 103 18.71 -7.86 -4.52
CA ARG A 103 19.39 -9.06 -4.08
C ARG A 103 19.90 -9.01 -2.64
N THR A 104 19.11 -8.46 -1.72
CA THR A 104 19.02 -8.93 -0.32
C THR A 104 17.87 -8.26 0.42
N ILE A 105 16.69 -8.15 -0.20
CA ILE A 105 15.50 -8.02 0.63
C ILE A 105 15.01 -9.42 0.95
N ARG A 106 15.66 -10.03 1.94
CA ARG A 106 15.12 -11.20 2.63
C ARG A 106 13.98 -10.68 3.52
N TYR A 107 12.89 -10.21 2.90
CA TYR A 107 11.64 -10.02 3.62
C TYR A 107 11.28 -11.37 4.21
N CYS A 108 11.07 -11.38 5.52
CA CYS A 108 10.57 -12.51 6.27
C CYS A 108 9.34 -13.08 5.53
N LYS A 109 9.52 -14.21 4.85
CA LYS A 109 8.48 -14.89 4.05
C LYS A 109 7.37 -15.52 4.91
N THR A 110 7.25 -15.17 6.19
CA THR A 110 6.30 -15.81 7.12
C THR A 110 5.19 -14.90 7.64
N CYS A 111 5.01 -13.69 7.09
CA CYS A 111 3.75 -12.95 7.28
C CYS A 111 2.79 -13.21 6.11
N GLN A 112 2.62 -14.48 5.72
CA GLN A 112 1.33 -14.94 5.19
C GLN A 112 0.48 -15.25 6.42
N ILE A 113 -0.33 -14.27 6.81
CA ILE A 113 -1.39 -14.42 7.80
C ILE A 113 -2.35 -15.48 7.24
N ASN A 114 -2.43 -16.62 7.92
CA ASN A 114 -3.65 -17.44 7.95
C ASN A 114 -4.66 -16.75 8.87
#